data_AF-A0A4Q6AN78-F1
#
_entry.id   AF-A0A4Q6AN78-F1
#
_cell.length_a   1.000
_cell.length_b   1.000
_cell.length_c   1.000
_cell.angle_alpha   90.00
_cell.angle_beta   90.00
_cell.angle_gamma   90.00
#
_symmetry.space_group_name_H-M   'P 1'
#
loop_
_entity.id
_entity.type
_entity.pdbx_description
1 polymer ?
#
loop_
_entity_poly.entity_id
_entity_poly.type
_entity_poly.pdbx_seq_one_letter_code
_entity_poly.pdbx_strand_id
1 'polypeptide(L)'
;MQANVPFLFRNQVCYCSIYIDASTAPCYVFVFLLDKNLIEEFGTDITIKTDMESRLPRKDDITGLAGIREAIFQGMKSLPVFIEARDKYRLLA
;
A
#
# COMPACT_ATOMS: atom_id res chain seq x y z
N MET A 1 4.84 10.55 -3.88
CA MET A 1 5.87 10.71 -2.81
C MET A 1 6.38 9.34 -2.41
N GLN A 2 7.69 9.17 -2.15
CA GLN A 2 8.28 7.87 -1.83
C GLN A 2 8.57 7.71 -0.33
N ALA A 3 8.31 6.53 0.25
CA ALA A 3 8.65 6.21 1.63
C ALA A 3 8.91 4.71 1.83
N ASN A 4 9.66 4.37 2.89
CA ASN A 4 9.79 2.99 3.36
C ASN A 4 8.74 2.70 4.43
N VAL A 5 8.06 1.57 4.30
CA VAL A 5 6.94 1.18 5.14
C VAL A 5 7.29 -0.10 5.88
N PRO A 6 7.41 -0.08 7.21
CA PRO A 6 7.35 -1.30 8.00
C PRO A 6 5.91 -1.81 8.03
N PHE A 7 5.71 -3.10 7.82
CA PHE A 7 4.39 -3.73 7.94
C PHE A 7 4.51 -5.13 8.55
N LEU A 8 3.49 -5.53 9.32
CA LEU A 8 3.43 -6.86 9.92
C LEU A 8 2.68 -7.81 8.98
N PHE A 9 3.34 -8.87 8.53
CA PHE A 9 2.72 -9.90 7.70
C PHE A 9 3.19 -11.29 8.16
N ARG A 10 2.24 -12.22 8.36
CA ARG A 10 2.53 -13.59 8.86
C ARG A 10 3.46 -13.61 10.09
N ASN A 11 3.21 -12.71 11.05
CA ASN A 11 3.98 -12.52 12.28
C ASN A 11 5.45 -12.10 12.08
N GLN A 12 5.80 -11.55 10.92
CA GLN A 12 7.13 -10.99 10.65
C GLN A 12 7.01 -9.51 10.27
N VAL A 13 7.94 -8.70 10.76
CA VAL A 13 8.06 -7.30 10.33
C VAL A 13 8.81 -7.29 9.01
N CYS A 14 8.12 -6.87 7.96
CA CYS A 14 8.64 -6.75 6.61
C CYS A 14 8.75 -5.27 6.22
N TYR A 15 9.48 -5.01 5.13
CA TYR A 15 9.68 -3.67 4.60
C TYR A 15 9.36 -3.61 3.12
N CYS A 16 8.73 -2.52 2.71
CA CYS A 16 8.53 -2.20 1.30
C CYS A 16 8.79 -0.71 1.08
N SER A 17 9.08 -0.33 -0.16
CA SER A 17 9.05 1.07 -0.59
C SER A 17 7.71 1.34 -1.27
N ILE A 18 7.10 2.49 -0.97
CA ILE A 18 5.84 2.89 -1.60
C ILE A 18 6.00 4.18 -2.37
N TYR A 19 5.18 4.37 -3.39
CA TYR A 19 4.91 5.64 -4.05
C TYR A 19 3.39 5.88 -4.06
N ILE A 20 2.95 6.94 -3.40
CA ILE A 20 1.53 7.34 -3.38
C ILE A 20 1.26 8.33 -4.52
N ASP A 21 0.32 7.96 -5.40
CA ASP A 21 -0.29 8.83 -6.40
C ASP A 21 -1.70 9.24 -5.95
N ALA A 22 -1.80 10.49 -5.50
CA ALA A 22 -3.05 11.10 -5.04
C ALA A 22 -3.63 12.11 -6.06
N SER A 23 -3.19 12.05 -7.32
CA SER A 23 -3.65 12.97 -8.38
C SER A 23 -5.06 12.70 -8.87
N THR A 24 -5.59 11.49 -8.64
CA THR A 24 -6.91 11.06 -9.10
C THR A 24 -7.66 10.33 -7.98
N ALA A 25 -9.00 10.39 -8.02
CA ALA A 25 -9.88 9.64 -7.15
C ALA A 25 -10.50 8.46 -7.91
N PRO A 26 -10.32 7.21 -7.46
CA PRO A 26 -9.60 6.76 -6.26
C PRO A 26 -8.08 6.77 -6.43
N CYS A 27 -7.36 6.88 -5.31
CA CYS A 27 -5.90 6.93 -5.27
C CYS A 27 -5.26 5.56 -5.51
N TYR A 28 -4.02 5.60 -5.99
CA TYR A 28 -3.20 4.42 -6.20
C TYR A 28 -1.88 4.53 -5.43
N VAL A 29 -1.54 3.45 -4.72
CA VAL A 29 -0.25 3.29 -4.06
C VAL A 29 0.50 2.18 -4.77
N PHE A 30 1.65 2.51 -5.33
CA PHE A 30 2.57 1.56 -5.94
C PHE A 30 3.55 1.11 -4.86
N VAL A 31 3.67 -0.20 -4.69
CA VAL A 31 4.50 -0.82 -3.66
C VAL A 31 5.58 -1.65 -4.33
N PHE A 32 6.82 -1.49 -3.87
CA PHE A 32 7.97 -2.29 -4.25
C PHE A 32 8.40 -3.11 -3.03
N LEU A 33 8.25 -4.43 -3.13
CA LEU A 33 8.69 -5.34 -2.08
C LEU A 33 10.23 -5.39 -2.04
N LEU A 34 10.78 -5.48 -0.84
CA LEU A 34 12.23 -5.56 -0.61
C LEU A 34 12.67 -6.94 -0.10
N ASP A 35 11.73 -7.71 0.46
CA ASP A 35 11.99 -9.04 0.99
C ASP A 35 11.94 -10.08 -0.13
N LYS A 36 13.03 -10.86 -0.28
CA LYS A 36 13.16 -11.87 -1.33
C LYS A 36 12.05 -12.91 -1.31
N ASN A 37 11.64 -13.38 -0.13
CA ASN A 37 10.60 -14.41 -0.02
C ASN A 37 9.25 -13.86 -0.46
N LEU A 38 8.94 -12.61 -0.09
CA LEU A 38 7.71 -11.95 -0.53
C LEU A 38 7.73 -11.67 -2.03
N ILE A 39 8.89 -11.33 -2.61
CA ILE A 39 9.05 -11.13 -4.05
C ILE A 39 8.82 -12.44 -4.81
N GLU A 40 9.38 -13.55 -4.33
CA GLU A 40 9.18 -14.87 -4.96
C GLU A 40 7.71 -15.31 -4.93
N GLU A 41 6.98 -14.96 -3.88
CA GLU A 41 5.57 -15.35 -3.71
C GLU A 41 4.58 -14.40 -4.43
N PHE A 42 4.81 -13.09 -4.37
CA PHE A 42 3.84 -12.07 -4.78
C PHE A 42 4.29 -11.20 -5.95
N GLY A 43 5.54 -11.35 -6.40
CA GLY A 43 6.18 -10.49 -7.39
C GLY A 43 6.85 -9.26 -6.75
N THR A 44 7.59 -8.51 -7.57
CA THR A 44 8.38 -7.36 -7.11
C THR A 44 7.51 -6.16 -6.76
N ASP A 45 6.46 -5.94 -7.54
CA ASP A 45 5.59 -4.77 -7.46
C ASP A 45 4.13 -5.15 -7.18
N ILE A 46 3.51 -4.40 -6.29
CA ILE A 46 2.11 -4.55 -5.92
C ILE A 46 1.43 -3.19 -6.01
N THR A 47 0.22 -3.14 -6.52
CA THR A 47 -0.59 -1.91 -6.49
C THR A 47 -1.74 -2.03 -5.51
N ILE A 48 -1.91 -0.99 -4.68
CA ILE A 48 -3.03 -0.83 -3.76
C ILE A 48 -3.93 0.29 -4.28
N LYS A 49 -5.24 0.04 -4.34
CA LYS A 49 -6.26 1.03 -4.68
C LYS A 49 -6.92 1.49 -3.38
N THR A 50 -7.09 2.79 -3.16
CA THR A 50 -7.60 3.31 -1.88
C THR A 50 -8.36 4.64 -2.06
N ASP A 51 -9.32 4.89 -1.18
CA ASP A 51 -9.94 6.20 -0.96
C ASP A 51 -9.29 6.98 0.20
N MET A 52 -8.09 6.55 0.61
CA MET A 52 -7.30 7.03 1.75
C MET A 52 -7.87 6.71 3.15
N GLU A 53 -9.09 6.22 3.26
CA GLU A 53 -9.67 5.72 4.52
C GLU A 53 -9.57 4.20 4.60
N SER A 54 -9.89 3.55 3.49
CA SER A 54 -9.98 2.12 3.31
C SER A 54 -9.24 1.65 2.04
N ARG A 55 -8.81 0.39 2.07
CA ARG A 55 -8.36 -0.29 0.87
C ARG A 55 -9.58 -0.67 0.04
N LEU A 56 -9.57 -0.28 -1.24
CA LEU A 56 -10.62 -0.66 -2.18
C LEU A 56 -10.32 -2.03 -2.80
N PRO A 57 -11.34 -2.88 -3.04
CA PRO A 57 -11.16 -4.19 -3.61
C PRO A 57 -10.67 -4.13 -5.05
N ARG A 58 -9.89 -5.15 -5.45
CA ARG A 58 -9.46 -5.38 -6.83
C ARG A 58 -9.87 -6.78 -7.29
N LYS A 59 -10.01 -6.96 -8.61
CA LYS A 59 -10.40 -8.26 -9.21
C LYS A 59 -9.43 -9.39 -8.89
N ASP A 60 -8.15 -9.06 -8.68
CA ASP A 60 -7.05 -9.97 -8.35
C ASP A 60 -6.84 -10.15 -6.84
N ASP A 61 -7.76 -9.69 -5.99
CA ASP A 61 -7.69 -9.96 -4.55
C ASP A 61 -7.93 -11.44 -4.21
N ILE A 62 -8.59 -12.19 -5.11
CA ILE A 62 -8.86 -13.63 -4.96
C ILE A 62 -7.56 -14.46 -5.03
N THR A 63 -6.51 -13.94 -5.68
CA THR A 63 -5.20 -14.61 -5.87
C THR A 63 -4.21 -14.39 -4.71
N GLY A 64 -4.70 -14.29 -3.46
CA GLY A 64 -3.85 -14.24 -2.25
C GLY A 64 -3.20 -12.88 -1.95
N LEU A 65 -3.24 -11.92 -2.88
CA LEU A 65 -2.68 -10.57 -2.71
C LEU A 65 -3.45 -9.70 -1.71
N ALA A 66 -4.70 -10.04 -1.41
CA ALA A 66 -5.54 -9.26 -0.49
C ALA A 66 -4.87 -9.07 0.89
N GLY A 67 -4.28 -10.12 1.44
CA GLY A 67 -3.69 -10.10 2.78
C GLY A 67 -2.46 -9.19 2.87
N ILE A 68 -1.54 -9.30 1.92
CA ILE A 68 -0.33 -8.47 1.91
C ILE A 68 -0.65 -7.00 1.62
N ARG A 69 -1.60 -6.73 0.70
CA ARG A 69 -2.08 -5.37 0.43
C ARG A 69 -2.70 -4.73 1.65
N GLU A 70 -3.51 -5.47 2.40
CA GLU A 70 -4.11 -4.98 3.64
C GLU A 70 -3.03 -4.69 4.69
N ALA A 71 -2.07 -5.61 4.89
CA ALA A 71 -0.98 -5.41 5.83
C ALA A 71 -0.14 -4.17 5.51
N ILE A 72 0.24 -3.98 4.24
CA ILE A 72 0.97 -2.79 3.78
C ILE A 72 0.13 -1.53 3.96
N PHE A 73 -1.17 -1.58 3.62
CA PHE A 73 -2.09 -0.46 3.82
C PHE A 73 -2.19 -0.04 5.28
N GLN A 74 -2.36 -0.98 6.21
CA GLN A 74 -2.35 -0.65 7.64
C GLN A 74 -1.01 -0.09 8.11
N GLY A 75 0.11 -0.65 7.61
CA GLY A 75 1.46 -0.17 7.93
C GLY A 75 1.75 1.26 7.48
N MET A 76 1.17 1.69 6.35
CA MET A 76 1.40 3.05 5.83
C MET A 76 0.53 4.13 6.50
N LYS A 77 -0.62 3.78 7.11
CA LYS A 77 -1.60 4.77 7.62
C LYS A 77 -1.05 5.72 8.68
N SER A 78 -0.03 5.31 9.44
CA SER A 78 0.62 6.12 10.46
C SER A 78 1.78 6.96 9.93
N LEU A 79 2.19 6.78 8.67
CA LEU A 79 3.35 7.47 8.11
C LEU A 79 2.99 8.92 7.72
N PRO A 80 3.90 9.89 7.95
CA PRO A 80 3.67 11.29 7.57
C PRO A 80 3.29 11.47 6.10
N VAL A 81 3.91 10.70 5.19
CA VAL A 81 3.63 10.75 3.74
C VAL A 81 2.19 10.36 3.41
N PHE A 82 1.62 9.41 4.16
CA PHE A 82 0.24 8.95 3.94
C PHE A 82 -0.74 9.97 4.50
N ILE A 83 -0.45 10.52 5.68
CA ILE A 83 -1.26 11.59 6.30
C ILE A 83 -1.32 12.80 5.36
N GLU A 84 -0.17 13.25 4.84
CA GLU A 84 -0.12 14.37 3.89
C GLU A 84 -0.91 14.06 2.60
N ALA A 85 -0.77 12.85 2.06
CA ALA A 85 -1.50 12.44 0.86
C ALA A 85 -3.01 12.37 1.10
N ARG A 86 -3.46 11.84 2.25
CA ARG A 86 -4.88 11.79 2.64
C ARG A 86 -5.45 13.18 2.80
N ASP A 87 -4.73 14.08 3.46
CA ASP A 87 -5.20 15.44 3.71
C ASP A 87 -5.31 16.22 2.38
N LYS A 88 -4.39 16.01 1.43
CA LYS A 88 -4.51 16.52 0.04
C LYS A 88 -5.71 15.93 -0.69
N TYR A 89 -5.94 14.63 -0.59
CA TYR A 89 -7.06 13.95 -1.23
C TYR A 89 -8.41 14.51 -0.75
N ARG A 90 -8.56 14.78 0.55
CA ARG A 90 -9.76 15.39 1.14
C ARG A 90 -10.07 16.80 0.65
N LEU A 91 -9.09 17.52 0.09
CA LEU A 91 -9.31 18.83 -0.52
C LEU A 91 -9.81 18.71 -1.97
N LEU A 92 -9.70 17.52 -2.58
CA LEU A 92 -10.08 17.25 -3.97
C LEU A 92 -11.41 16.48 -4.09
N ALA A 93 -11.83 15.80 -3.03
CA ALA A 93 -13.07 15.01 -2.96
C ALA A 93 -14.22 15.82 -2.36
#